data_AF-A0A1D1V557-F1
#
_entry.id   AF-A0A1D1V557-F1
#
_cell.length_a   1.000
_cell.length_b   1.000
_cell.length_c   1.000
_cell.angle_alpha   90.00
_cell.angle_beta   90.00
_cell.angle_gamma   90.00
#
_symmetry.space_group_name_H-M   'P 1'
#
loop_
_entity.id
_entity.type
_entity.pdbx_description
1 polymer ?
#
loop_
_entity_poly.entity_id
_entity_poly.type
_entity_poly.pdbx_seq_one_letter_code
_entity_poly.pdbx_strand_id
1 'polypeptide(L)'
;MACVMQQIIMGLPQPFAHLPDSNPEVILEKLRRGKLKRSLRPTAQTDMCPPEIAVLIKQCWAMNPLERPRIAQVKSVLREVRRGSSEGGSILDMLIQRMEIYTEDLEKIVQEKTLLHVAERQKTEQLLYQVLPRAVAEQLQRGESVLPESYRSCSVLNTDIVGFTALASASTPFEVVDFLNSLYTTFDICISKFDAYKIETIGDSYVVASGIPERNGDRHATELCRLSLTLLKATANFKIAHKPEEPLQMRLGVHSGPVVAGVVGLRMPRYCL
;
A
#
# COMPACT_ATOMS: atom_id res chain seq x y z
N MET A 1 37.12 -29.95 2.72
CA MET A 1 38.13 -28.96 2.29
C MET A 1 37.61 -28.10 1.15
N ALA A 2 37.37 -28.65 -0.05
CA ALA A 2 36.87 -27.84 -1.17
C ALA A 2 35.51 -27.15 -0.92
N CYS A 3 34.53 -27.82 -0.28
CA CYS A 3 33.26 -27.18 0.09
C CYS A 3 33.43 -26.03 1.11
N VAL A 4 34.34 -26.20 2.07
CA VAL A 4 34.63 -25.17 3.09
C VAL A 4 35.35 -23.99 2.46
N MET A 5 36.32 -24.24 1.57
CA MET A 5 36.97 -23.19 0.80
C MET A 5 35.96 -22.44 -0.08
N GLN A 6 35.09 -23.16 -0.80
CA GLN A 6 34.04 -22.54 -1.61
C GLN A 6 33.08 -21.73 -0.75
N GLN A 7 32.68 -22.23 0.43
CA GLN A 7 31.81 -21.51 1.35
C GLN A 7 32.42 -20.19 1.81
N ILE A 8 33.71 -20.21 2.19
CA ILE A 8 34.45 -19.02 2.62
C ILE A 8 34.61 -18.03 1.46
N ILE A 9 34.95 -18.52 0.27
CA ILE A 9 35.22 -17.66 -0.91
C ILE A 9 33.93 -17.06 -1.48
N MET A 10 32.83 -17.82 -1.49
CA MET A 10 31.55 -17.35 -2.00
C MET A 10 30.71 -16.65 -0.93
N GLY A 11 31.17 -16.57 0.33
CA GLY A 11 30.43 -15.96 1.44
C GLY A 11 29.09 -16.63 1.72
N LEU A 12 28.98 -17.93 1.49
CA LEU A 12 27.70 -18.64 1.58
C LEU A 12 27.37 -18.99 3.05
N PRO A 13 26.13 -18.77 3.51
CA PRO A 13 25.73 -19.11 4.88
C PRO A 13 25.77 -20.62 5.14
N GLN A 14 25.59 -21.43 4.07
CA GLN A 14 25.67 -22.89 4.13
C GLN A 14 26.26 -23.48 2.83
N PRO A 15 26.87 -24.68 2.87
CA PRO A 15 27.36 -25.35 1.66
C PRO A 15 26.25 -25.48 0.61
N PHE A 16 26.55 -25.16 -0.65
CA PHE A 16 25.61 -25.23 -1.77
C PHE A 16 24.41 -24.27 -1.71
N ALA A 17 24.44 -23.21 -0.88
CA ALA A 17 23.36 -22.22 -0.77
C ALA A 17 23.01 -21.49 -2.08
N HIS A 18 23.90 -21.50 -3.07
CA HIS A 18 23.68 -20.94 -4.41
C HIS A 18 22.82 -21.82 -5.32
N LEU A 19 22.48 -23.05 -4.89
CA LEU A 19 21.59 -23.94 -5.64
C LEU A 19 20.15 -23.76 -5.17
N PRO A 20 19.16 -23.82 -6.09
CA PRO A 20 17.74 -23.64 -5.78
C PRO A 20 17.17 -24.71 -4.82
N ASP A 21 17.91 -25.80 -4.59
CA ASP A 21 17.57 -26.92 -3.69
C ASP A 21 18.55 -27.02 -2.50
N SER A 22 18.83 -25.91 -1.81
CA SER A 22 19.90 -25.83 -0.81
C SER A 22 19.58 -26.44 0.57
N ASN A 23 18.36 -26.96 0.78
CA ASN A 23 18.00 -27.59 2.05
C ASN A 23 18.70 -28.96 2.21
N PRO A 24 19.50 -29.17 3.29
CA PRO A 24 20.29 -30.38 3.49
C PRO A 24 19.45 -31.67 3.49
N GLU A 25 18.22 -31.65 4.02
CA GLU A 25 17.35 -32.84 4.05
C GLU A 25 16.92 -33.25 2.63
N VAL A 26 16.59 -32.26 1.79
CA VAL A 26 16.18 -32.46 0.40
C VAL A 26 17.35 -32.97 -0.45
N ILE A 27 18.56 -32.49 -0.19
CA ILE A 27 19.78 -32.95 -0.87
C ILE A 27 20.08 -34.42 -0.52
N LEU A 28 19.99 -34.79 0.77
CA LEU A 28 20.21 -36.15 1.24
C LEU A 28 19.16 -37.13 0.69
N GLU A 29 17.90 -36.71 0.62
CA GLU A 29 16.81 -37.52 0.04
C GLU A 29 17.02 -37.76 -1.46
N LYS A 30 17.44 -36.73 -2.22
CA LYS A 30 17.75 -36.84 -3.65
C LYS A 30 18.98 -37.71 -3.93
N LEU A 31 19.99 -37.68 -3.04
CA LEU A 31 21.16 -38.56 -3.08
C LEU A 31 20.76 -40.02 -2.83
N ARG A 32 19.95 -40.30 -1.80
CA ARG A 32 19.46 -41.65 -1.47
C ARG A 32 18.63 -42.26 -2.60
N ARG A 33 17.84 -41.45 -3.31
CA ARG A 33 16.98 -41.89 -4.43
C ARG A 33 17.70 -41.96 -5.78
N GLY A 34 18.99 -41.60 -5.84
CA GLY A 34 19.79 -41.62 -7.08
C GLY A 34 19.32 -40.64 -8.17
N LYS A 35 18.45 -39.67 -7.84
CA LYS A 35 17.81 -38.75 -8.82
C LYS A 35 18.58 -37.44 -9.03
N LEU A 36 19.84 -37.38 -8.60
CA LEU A 36 20.66 -36.17 -8.72
C LEU A 36 21.11 -36.00 -10.18
N LYS A 37 20.43 -35.14 -10.95
CA LYS A 37 20.76 -34.88 -12.37
C LYS A 37 22.14 -34.24 -12.60
N ARG A 38 22.75 -33.63 -11.58
CA ARG A 38 24.08 -33.00 -11.64
C ARG A 38 24.90 -33.37 -10.40
N SER A 39 26.18 -33.68 -10.58
CA SER A 39 27.11 -33.92 -9.47
C SER A 39 27.26 -32.63 -8.66
N LEU A 40 26.91 -32.65 -7.36
CA LEU A 40 27.11 -31.54 -6.42
C LEU A 40 28.61 -31.39 -6.14
N ARG A 41 29.31 -30.69 -7.03
CA ARG A 41 30.73 -30.37 -6.89
C ARG A 41 30.91 -28.90 -6.59
N PRO A 42 31.85 -28.54 -5.69
CA PRO A 42 32.26 -27.17 -5.51
C PRO A 42 32.70 -26.58 -6.84
N THR A 43 31.94 -25.60 -7.33
CA THR A 43 32.25 -24.92 -8.58
C THR A 43 32.88 -23.60 -8.19
N ALA A 44 34.17 -23.45 -8.45
CA ALA A 44 34.81 -22.15 -8.44
C ALA A 44 34.37 -21.44 -9.71
N GLN A 45 33.44 -20.48 -9.61
CA GLN A 45 33.20 -19.55 -10.70
C GLN A 45 34.50 -18.76 -10.91
N THR A 46 35.12 -18.91 -12.08
CA THR A 46 36.47 -18.44 -12.40
C THR A 46 36.61 -16.91 -12.35
N ASP A 47 35.50 -16.18 -12.35
CA ASP A 47 35.49 -14.72 -12.33
C ASP A 47 35.53 -14.12 -10.90
N MET A 48 35.38 -14.97 -9.86
CA MET A 48 35.18 -14.53 -8.46
C MET A 48 36.33 -14.92 -7.52
N CYS A 49 37.42 -15.51 -8.02
CA CYS A 49 38.56 -15.90 -7.19
C CYS A 49 39.87 -15.92 -7.99
N PRO A 50 41.03 -15.64 -7.36
CA PRO A 50 42.34 -15.80 -8.00
C PRO A 50 42.47 -17.19 -8.63
N PRO A 51 43.07 -17.28 -9.83
CA PRO A 51 43.16 -18.54 -10.57
C PRO A 51 43.87 -19.63 -9.74
N GLU A 52 44.80 -19.26 -8.87
CA GLU A 52 45.52 -20.16 -7.96
C GLU A 52 44.57 -20.82 -6.95
N ILE A 53 43.61 -20.06 -6.41
CA ILE A 53 42.62 -20.56 -5.46
C ILE A 53 41.58 -21.43 -6.17
N ALA A 54 41.16 -21.04 -7.38
CA ALA A 54 40.25 -21.86 -8.21
C ALA A 54 40.86 -23.24 -8.52
N VAL A 55 42.16 -23.26 -8.86
CA VAL A 55 42.91 -24.50 -9.08
C VAL A 55 43.01 -25.32 -7.80
N LEU A 56 43.29 -24.68 -6.65
CA LEU A 56 43.39 -25.37 -5.36
C LEU A 56 42.06 -26.03 -4.95
N ILE A 57 40.92 -25.38 -5.19
CA ILE A 57 39.59 -25.95 -4.93
C ILE A 57 39.35 -27.19 -5.80
N LYS A 58 39.71 -27.13 -7.09
CA LYS A 58 39.60 -28.27 -8.01
C LYS A 58 40.48 -29.43 -7.57
N GLN A 59 41.73 -29.17 -7.18
CA GLN A 59 42.66 -30.19 -6.66
C GLN A 59 42.18 -30.81 -5.35
N CYS A 60 41.58 -30.03 -4.46
CA CYS A 60 40.99 -30.52 -3.21
C CYS A 60 39.78 -31.43 -3.40
N TRP A 61 39.25 -31.52 -4.62
CA TRP A 61 38.11 -32.35 -4.99
C TRP A 61 38.46 -33.39 -6.08
N ALA A 62 39.74 -33.72 -6.26
CA ALA A 62 40.18 -34.76 -7.20
C ALA A 62 39.48 -36.11 -6.90
N MET A 63 39.14 -36.86 -7.95
CA MET A 63 38.47 -38.18 -7.80
C MET A 63 39.38 -39.19 -7.11
N ASN A 64 40.67 -39.12 -7.39
CA ASN A 64 41.69 -39.91 -6.72
C ASN A 64 42.07 -39.28 -5.36
N PRO A 65 41.92 -39.97 -4.23
CA PRO A 65 42.30 -39.45 -2.91
C PRO A 65 43.79 -39.09 -2.79
N LEU A 66 44.67 -39.74 -3.55
CA LEU A 66 46.12 -39.54 -3.50
C LEU A 66 46.57 -38.25 -4.22
N GLU A 67 45.76 -37.77 -5.16
CA GLU A 67 46.00 -36.51 -5.89
C GLU A 67 45.52 -35.28 -5.10
N ARG A 68 44.82 -35.49 -3.97
CA ARG A 68 44.34 -34.39 -3.14
C ARG A 68 45.49 -33.82 -2.32
N PRO A 69 45.68 -32.50 -2.30
CA PRO A 69 46.74 -31.87 -1.53
C PRO A 69 46.51 -32.08 -0.03
N ARG A 70 47.61 -32.28 0.70
CA ARG A 70 47.58 -32.37 2.18
C ARG A 70 47.26 -31.00 2.76
N ILE A 71 46.68 -30.97 3.96
CA ILE A 71 46.28 -29.70 4.59
C ILE A 71 47.46 -28.73 4.81
N ALA A 72 48.67 -29.24 4.99
CA ALA A 72 49.89 -28.44 5.08
C ALA A 72 50.19 -27.70 3.77
N GLN A 73 50.01 -28.36 2.62
CA GLN A 73 50.20 -27.79 1.28
C GLN A 73 49.10 -26.78 0.95
N VAL A 74 47.86 -27.05 1.35
CA VAL A 74 46.76 -26.08 1.21
C VAL A 74 47.06 -24.81 2.03
N LYS A 75 47.54 -24.97 3.27
CA LYS A 75 47.92 -23.84 4.14
C LYS A 75 49.17 -23.09 3.66
N SER A 76 50.07 -23.72 2.92
CA SER A 76 51.24 -23.02 2.34
C SER A 76 50.81 -22.22 1.11
N VAL A 77 50.04 -22.81 0.20
CA VAL A 77 49.50 -22.11 -0.99
C VAL A 77 48.64 -20.93 -0.58
N LEU A 78 47.76 -21.08 0.43
CA LEU A 78 46.96 -19.96 0.95
C LEU A 78 47.81 -18.85 1.59
N ARG A 79 48.96 -19.20 2.20
CA ARG A 79 49.90 -18.20 2.75
C ARG A 79 50.69 -17.50 1.66
N GLU A 80 51.05 -18.20 0.60
CA GLU A 80 51.73 -17.64 -0.57
C GLU A 80 50.81 -16.69 -1.35
N VAL A 81 49.56 -17.09 -1.61
CA VAL A 81 48.56 -16.20 -2.23
C VAL A 81 48.32 -14.96 -1.35
N ARG A 82 48.33 -15.11 -0.02
CA ARG A 82 48.25 -13.98 0.91
C ARG A 82 49.49 -13.07 0.90
N ARG A 83 50.68 -13.59 0.54
CA ARG A 83 51.94 -12.81 0.46
C ARG A 83 52.18 -12.19 -0.91
N GLY A 84 51.63 -12.77 -1.98
CA GLY A 84 51.80 -12.29 -3.36
C GLY A 84 50.87 -11.14 -3.76
N SER A 85 49.81 -10.89 -3.00
CA SER A 85 48.83 -9.82 -3.25
C SER A 85 49.28 -8.45 -2.73
N SER A 86 50.47 -8.01 -3.10
CA SER A 86 51.01 -6.69 -2.72
C SER A 86 50.37 -5.52 -3.49
N GLU A 87 49.52 -5.77 -4.49
CA GLU A 87 48.89 -4.72 -5.32
C GLU A 87 47.36 -4.85 -5.48
N GLY A 88 46.71 -5.75 -4.74
CA GLY A 88 45.24 -5.87 -4.76
C GLY A 88 44.75 -6.57 -3.50
N GLY A 89 43.93 -5.87 -2.73
CA GLY A 89 43.62 -6.10 -1.32
C GLY A 89 43.39 -7.56 -0.86
N SER A 90 43.66 -7.76 0.44
CA SER A 90 43.41 -8.98 1.20
C SER A 90 41.99 -9.50 0.96
N ILE A 91 41.74 -10.80 1.15
CA ILE A 91 40.37 -11.38 1.16
C ILE A 91 39.41 -10.56 2.03
N LEU A 92 39.93 -9.90 3.08
CA LEU A 92 39.21 -8.96 3.92
C LEU A 92 38.69 -7.73 3.14
N ASP A 93 39.48 -7.16 2.25
CA ASP A 93 39.14 -5.98 1.45
C ASP A 93 38.04 -6.32 0.43
N MET A 94 38.09 -7.53 -0.15
CA MET A 94 37.01 -8.04 -1.00
C MET A 94 35.69 -8.21 -0.24
N LEU A 95 35.75 -8.63 1.04
CA LEU A 95 34.56 -8.71 1.90
C LEU A 95 34.02 -7.33 2.26
N ILE A 96 34.91 -6.37 2.56
CA ILE A 96 34.53 -4.98 2.87
C ILE A 96 33.85 -4.34 1.66
N GLN A 97 34.48 -4.39 0.48
CA GLN A 97 33.90 -3.86 -0.76
C GLN A 97 32.53 -4.46 -1.06
N ARG A 98 32.36 -5.76 -0.80
CA ARG A 98 31.09 -6.44 -1.00
C ARG A 98 30.04 -6.03 0.03
N MET A 99 30.43 -5.81 1.30
CA MET A 99 29.52 -5.25 2.30
C MET A 99 29.09 -3.83 1.95
N GLU A 100 29.99 -3.00 1.40
CA GLU A 100 29.65 -1.65 0.92
C GLU A 100 28.59 -1.71 -0.18
N ILE A 101 28.82 -2.49 -1.25
CA ILE A 101 27.86 -2.65 -2.35
C ILE A 101 26.51 -3.17 -1.84
N TYR A 102 26.52 -4.18 -0.96
CA TYR A 102 25.27 -4.68 -0.37
C TYR A 102 24.55 -3.62 0.48
N THR A 103 25.30 -2.76 1.16
CA THR A 103 24.71 -1.68 1.98
C THR A 103 24.09 -0.61 1.08
N GLU A 104 24.79 -0.19 0.03
CA GLU A 104 24.26 0.76 -0.97
C GLU A 104 23.02 0.23 -1.69
N ASP A 105 23.05 -1.03 -2.13
CA ASP A 105 21.90 -1.68 -2.75
C ASP A 105 20.72 -1.78 -1.78
N LEU A 106 20.98 -2.10 -0.51
CA LEU A 106 19.95 -2.19 0.51
C LEU A 106 19.36 -0.81 0.82
N GLU A 107 20.18 0.22 0.95
CA GLU A 107 19.73 1.59 1.13
C GLU A 107 18.82 2.03 -0.02
N LYS A 108 19.19 1.72 -1.27
CA LYS A 108 18.38 2.00 -2.44
C LYS A 108 17.03 1.27 -2.39
N ILE A 109 17.03 -0.02 -2.05
CA ILE A 109 15.80 -0.81 -1.91
C ILE A 109 14.91 -0.25 -0.78
N VAL A 110 15.50 0.12 0.36
CA VAL A 110 14.78 0.70 1.51
C VAL A 110 14.17 2.05 1.12
N GLN A 111 14.91 2.90 0.40
CA GLN A 111 14.39 4.17 -0.09
C GLN A 111 13.22 3.96 -1.04
N GLU A 112 13.35 3.06 -2.03
CA GLU A 112 12.29 2.76 -2.99
C GLU A 112 11.03 2.22 -2.29
N LYS A 113 11.20 1.25 -1.38
CA LYS A 113 10.11 0.69 -0.56
C LYS A 113 9.44 1.77 0.28
N THR A 114 10.22 2.67 0.88
CA THR A 114 9.71 3.75 1.72
C THR A 114 8.88 4.73 0.89
N LEU A 115 9.34 5.11 -0.31
CA LEU A 115 8.59 5.97 -1.23
C LEU A 115 7.27 5.32 -1.65
N LEU A 116 7.30 4.03 -2.01
CA LEU A 116 6.09 3.28 -2.35
C LEU A 116 5.11 3.20 -1.18
N HIS A 117 5.60 2.91 0.03
CA HIS A 117 4.77 2.87 1.23
C HIS A 117 4.15 4.23 1.57
N VAL A 118 4.89 5.33 1.41
CA VAL A 118 4.35 6.68 1.62
C VAL A 118 3.24 6.99 0.60
N ALA A 119 3.46 6.66 -0.68
CA ALA A 119 2.45 6.88 -1.73
C ALA A 119 1.19 6.03 -1.49
N GLU A 120 1.35 4.76 -1.13
CA GLU A 120 0.22 3.86 -0.81
C GLU A 120 -0.55 4.36 0.41
N ARG A 121 0.16 4.78 1.47
CA ARG A 121 -0.43 5.35 2.67
C ARG A 121 -1.25 6.61 2.36
N GLN A 122 -0.70 7.53 1.58
CA GLN A 122 -1.41 8.75 1.18
C GLN A 122 -2.70 8.44 0.42
N LYS A 123 -2.67 7.46 -0.50
CA LYS A 123 -3.86 7.03 -1.25
C LYS A 123 -4.92 6.44 -0.32
N THR A 124 -4.54 5.59 0.63
CA THR A 124 -5.46 5.02 1.61
C THR A 124 -6.06 6.09 2.52
N GLU A 125 -5.25 7.06 2.97
CA GLU A 125 -5.72 8.19 3.79
C GLU A 125 -6.73 9.06 3.02
N GLN A 126 -6.46 9.39 1.76
CA GLN A 126 -7.38 10.16 0.92
C GLN A 126 -8.73 9.47 0.75
N LEU A 127 -8.73 8.15 0.50
CA LEU A 127 -9.97 7.37 0.40
C LEU A 127 -10.73 7.32 1.72
N LEU A 128 -10.03 7.23 2.84
CA LEU A 128 -10.66 7.25 4.16
C LEU A 128 -11.37 8.59 4.42
N TYR A 129 -10.76 9.71 4.04
CA TYR A 129 -11.35 11.05 4.19
C TYR A 129 -12.52 11.32 3.23
N GLN A 130 -12.70 10.50 2.19
CA GLN A 130 -13.90 10.57 1.34
C GLN A 130 -15.12 9.92 2.00
N VAL A 131 -14.90 8.96 2.92
CA VAL A 131 -15.98 8.21 3.59
C VAL A 131 -16.29 8.79 4.97
N LEU A 132 -15.26 9.21 5.70
CA LEU A 132 -15.38 9.70 7.06
C LEU A 132 -14.83 11.12 7.19
N PRO A 133 -15.38 11.94 8.10
CA PRO A 133 -14.79 13.23 8.39
C PRO A 133 -13.38 13.06 8.96
N ARG A 134 -12.48 14.01 8.64
CA ARG A 134 -11.06 13.93 8.98
C ARG A 134 -10.78 13.67 10.45
N ALA A 135 -11.44 14.42 11.34
CA ALA A 135 -11.28 14.27 12.79
C ALA A 135 -11.64 12.85 13.28
N VAL A 136 -12.66 12.23 12.69
CA VAL A 136 -13.13 10.88 13.00
C VAL A 136 -12.17 9.83 12.44
N ALA A 137 -11.73 10.03 11.20
CA ALA A 137 -10.75 9.16 10.54
C ALA A 137 -9.41 9.11 11.29
N GLU A 138 -8.90 10.25 11.75
CA GLU A 138 -7.64 10.34 12.51
C GLU A 138 -7.72 9.66 13.89
N GLN A 139 -8.90 9.65 14.54
CA GLN A 139 -9.12 8.89 15.78
C GLN A 139 -9.11 7.38 15.51
N LEU A 140 -9.83 6.93 14.48
CA LEU A 140 -9.87 5.51 14.11
C LEU A 140 -8.50 4.99 13.68
N GLN A 141 -7.70 5.79 12.97
CA GLN A 141 -6.32 5.44 12.60
C GLN A 141 -5.41 5.25 13.82
N ARG A 142 -5.67 5.98 14.92
CA ARG A 142 -4.96 5.80 16.20
C ARG A 142 -5.46 4.60 17.02
N GLY A 143 -6.46 3.88 16.52
CA GLY A 143 -7.11 2.78 17.25
C GLY A 143 -8.02 3.26 18.38
N GLU A 144 -8.39 4.54 18.38
CA GLU A 144 -9.28 5.13 19.39
C GLU A 144 -10.75 4.88 19.00
N SER A 145 -11.60 4.62 20.00
CA SER A 145 -13.04 4.52 19.79
C SER A 145 -13.65 5.91 19.66
N VAL A 146 -14.43 6.15 18.61
CA VAL A 146 -15.14 7.41 18.40
C VAL A 146 -16.42 7.39 19.23
N LEU A 147 -16.45 8.17 20.31
CA LEU A 147 -17.63 8.31 21.16
C LEU A 147 -18.68 9.22 20.49
N PRO A 148 -19.97 8.97 20.70
CA PRO A 148 -21.02 9.90 20.27
C PRO A 148 -20.83 11.28 20.93
N GLU A 149 -21.01 12.34 20.15
CA GLU A 149 -20.86 13.72 20.58
C GLU A 149 -22.18 14.48 20.37
N SER A 150 -22.54 15.35 21.33
CA SER A 150 -23.69 16.25 21.20
C SER A 150 -23.26 17.62 20.68
N TYR A 151 -23.92 18.07 19.62
CA TYR A 151 -23.72 19.38 19.00
C TYR A 151 -24.90 20.27 19.34
N ARG A 152 -24.66 21.39 20.04
CA ARG A 152 -25.72 22.32 20.47
C ARG A 152 -26.20 23.25 19.35
N SER A 153 -25.31 23.57 18.41
CA SER A 153 -25.55 24.54 17.35
C SER A 153 -25.11 23.93 16.03
N CYS A 154 -26.10 23.46 15.27
CA CYS A 154 -25.90 22.96 13.92
C CYS A 154 -27.17 23.18 13.10
N SER A 155 -27.03 23.09 11.79
CA SER A 155 -28.15 23.06 10.86
C SER A 155 -28.07 21.82 10.00
N VAL A 156 -29.23 21.30 9.63
CA VAL A 156 -29.39 20.17 8.70
C VAL A 156 -30.26 20.64 7.54
N LEU A 157 -29.77 20.43 6.33
CA LEU A 157 -30.47 20.60 5.07
C LEU A 157 -30.91 19.23 4.59
N ASN A 158 -32.22 19.06 4.40
CA ASN A 158 -32.81 17.89 3.80
C ASN A 158 -33.33 18.25 2.40
N THR A 159 -33.03 17.43 1.39
CA THR A 159 -33.57 17.61 0.04
C THR A 159 -34.43 16.43 -0.37
N ASP A 160 -35.33 16.69 -1.32
CA ASP A 160 -36.24 15.71 -1.90
C ASP A 160 -36.57 16.10 -3.34
N ILE A 161 -36.62 15.10 -4.23
CA ILE A 161 -36.95 15.32 -5.64
C ILE A 161 -38.46 15.19 -5.82
N VAL A 162 -39.10 16.24 -6.32
CA VAL A 162 -40.56 16.24 -6.51
C VAL A 162 -40.92 15.23 -7.59
N GLY A 163 -41.77 14.28 -7.25
CA GLY A 163 -42.26 13.28 -8.21
C GLY A 163 -41.26 12.17 -8.54
N PHE A 164 -40.20 11.98 -7.74
CA PHE A 164 -39.18 10.95 -8.00
C PHE A 164 -39.76 9.56 -8.21
N THR A 165 -40.75 9.13 -7.42
CA THR A 165 -41.38 7.80 -7.58
C THR A 165 -41.99 7.62 -8.97
N ALA A 166 -42.64 8.66 -9.50
CA ALA A 166 -43.23 8.61 -10.84
C ALA A 166 -42.15 8.62 -11.93
N LEU A 167 -41.11 9.45 -11.76
CA LEU A 167 -39.95 9.49 -12.63
C LEU A 167 -39.26 8.12 -12.70
N ALA A 168 -38.97 7.52 -11.54
CA ALA A 168 -38.29 6.23 -11.43
C ALA A 168 -39.14 5.07 -11.95
N SER A 169 -40.47 5.14 -11.83
CA SER A 169 -41.38 4.12 -12.38
C SER A 169 -41.48 4.20 -13.91
N ALA A 170 -41.25 5.36 -14.49
CA ALA A 170 -41.36 5.61 -15.92
C ALA A 170 -40.01 5.48 -16.68
N SER A 171 -38.90 5.30 -15.96
CA SER A 171 -37.56 5.20 -16.51
C SER A 171 -36.95 3.83 -16.23
N THR A 172 -35.97 3.43 -17.03
CA THR A 172 -35.23 2.19 -16.75
C THR A 172 -34.34 2.36 -15.52
N PRO A 173 -34.00 1.28 -14.79
CA PRO A 173 -33.10 1.36 -13.64
C PRO A 173 -31.73 1.99 -13.99
N PHE A 174 -31.21 1.73 -15.20
CA PHE A 174 -29.97 2.34 -15.68
C PHE A 174 -30.09 3.86 -15.82
N GLU A 175 -31.16 4.35 -16.44
CA GLU A 175 -31.41 5.79 -16.60
C GLU A 175 -31.61 6.52 -15.26
N VAL A 176 -32.23 5.87 -14.28
CA VAL A 176 -32.41 6.43 -12.92
C VAL A 176 -31.07 6.55 -12.21
N VAL A 177 -30.21 5.53 -12.30
CA VAL A 177 -28.88 5.55 -11.70
C VAL A 177 -28.01 6.64 -12.33
N ASP A 178 -27.99 6.73 -13.68
CA ASP A 178 -27.22 7.77 -14.38
C ASP A 178 -27.70 9.18 -14.06
N PHE A 179 -29.02 9.36 -13.95
CA PHE A 179 -29.63 10.61 -13.50
C PHE A 179 -29.18 10.99 -12.08
N LEU A 180 -29.35 10.09 -11.11
CA LEU A 180 -28.97 10.35 -9.71
C LEU A 180 -27.46 10.62 -9.59
N ASN A 181 -26.63 9.86 -10.30
CA ASN A 181 -25.18 10.06 -10.27
C ASN A 181 -24.79 11.44 -10.82
N SER A 182 -25.40 11.87 -11.93
CA SER A 182 -25.16 13.18 -12.51
C SER A 182 -25.62 14.32 -11.58
N LEU A 183 -26.78 14.14 -10.95
CA LEU A 183 -27.33 15.11 -10.00
C LEU A 183 -26.45 15.23 -8.75
N TYR A 184 -26.09 14.10 -8.14
CA TYR A 184 -25.27 14.06 -6.93
C TYR A 184 -23.85 14.55 -7.18
N THR A 185 -23.27 14.28 -8.35
CA THR A 185 -21.98 14.88 -8.75
C THR A 185 -22.08 16.41 -8.78
N THR A 186 -23.18 16.95 -9.32
CA THR A 186 -23.41 18.41 -9.35
C THR A 186 -23.55 18.97 -7.93
N PHE A 187 -24.22 18.26 -7.03
CA PHE A 187 -24.36 18.67 -5.64
C PHE A 187 -23.05 18.60 -4.87
N ASP A 188 -22.27 17.52 -5.03
CA ASP A 188 -20.96 17.35 -4.40
C ASP A 188 -20.03 18.52 -4.79
N ILE A 189 -20.05 18.95 -6.07
CA ILE A 189 -19.30 20.14 -6.54
C ILE A 189 -19.79 21.42 -5.85
N CYS A 190 -21.10 21.59 -5.65
CA CYS A 190 -21.63 22.75 -4.95
C CYS A 190 -21.24 22.77 -3.48
N ILE A 191 -21.37 21.62 -2.80
CA ILE A 191 -21.09 21.45 -1.37
C ILE A 191 -19.63 21.71 -1.04
N SER A 192 -18.71 21.28 -1.91
CA SER A 192 -17.27 21.52 -1.73
C SER A 192 -16.85 22.99 -1.56
N LYS A 193 -17.75 23.94 -1.88
CA LYS A 193 -17.53 25.40 -1.78
C LYS A 193 -18.02 26.00 -0.45
N PHE A 194 -18.69 25.21 0.38
CA PHE A 194 -19.29 25.65 1.64
C PHE A 194 -18.77 24.81 2.81
N ASP A 195 -18.89 25.35 4.02
CA ASP A 195 -18.60 24.60 5.24
C ASP A 195 -19.79 23.68 5.57
N ALA A 196 -19.86 22.55 4.87
CA ALA A 196 -20.97 21.61 4.96
C ALA A 196 -20.49 20.17 4.73
N TYR A 197 -21.02 19.25 5.54
CA TYR A 197 -20.70 17.83 5.51
C TYR A 197 -21.89 17.01 4.99
N LYS A 198 -21.63 16.18 3.98
CA LYS A 198 -22.61 15.25 3.39
C LYS A 198 -22.86 14.10 4.36
N ILE A 199 -24.12 13.87 4.72
CA ILE A 199 -24.54 12.75 5.55
C ILE A 199 -25.02 11.63 4.64
N GLU A 200 -24.85 10.38 5.06
CA GLU A 200 -25.42 9.25 4.33
C GLU A 200 -26.94 9.34 4.26
N THR A 201 -27.51 9.20 3.07
CA THR A 201 -28.95 9.24 2.83
C THR A 201 -29.50 7.94 2.30
N ILE A 202 -30.83 7.83 2.34
CA ILE A 202 -31.59 6.70 1.81
C ILE A 202 -32.44 7.23 0.65
N GLY A 203 -32.28 6.63 -0.54
CA GLY A 203 -33.11 6.92 -1.71
C GLY A 203 -32.66 8.16 -2.50
N ASP A 204 -33.62 9.00 -2.85
CA ASP A 204 -33.48 10.25 -3.64
C ASP A 204 -33.25 11.49 -2.78
N SER A 205 -33.28 11.32 -1.46
CA SER A 205 -32.99 12.40 -0.53
C SER A 205 -31.48 12.64 -0.45
N TYR A 206 -31.10 13.91 -0.33
CA TYR A 206 -29.72 14.33 -0.15
C TYR A 206 -29.65 15.22 1.11
N VAL A 207 -28.84 14.81 2.10
CA VAL A 207 -28.83 15.42 3.44
C VAL A 207 -27.44 15.97 3.70
N VAL A 208 -27.39 17.21 4.14
CA VAL A 208 -26.14 17.92 4.43
C VAL A 208 -26.27 18.62 5.77
N ALA A 209 -25.25 18.55 6.62
CA ALA A 209 -25.18 19.33 7.84
C ALA A 209 -24.06 20.36 7.80
N SER A 210 -24.20 21.40 8.61
CA SER A 210 -23.13 22.35 8.91
C SER A 210 -23.03 22.55 10.42
N GLY A 211 -21.82 22.84 10.91
CA GLY A 211 -21.48 22.85 12.33
C GLY A 211 -21.13 21.47 12.90
N ILE A 212 -21.00 20.46 12.01
CA ILE A 212 -20.64 19.07 12.32
C ILE A 212 -19.78 18.53 11.18
N PRO A 213 -18.72 17.74 11.45
CA PRO A 213 -18.17 17.46 12.80
C PRO A 213 -17.45 18.67 13.40
N GLU A 214 -17.07 19.65 12.57
CA GLU A 214 -16.37 20.85 13.03
C GLU A 214 -17.38 21.93 13.40
N ARG A 215 -17.30 22.40 14.65
CA ARG A 215 -18.18 23.44 15.18
C ARG A 215 -17.78 24.78 14.55
N ASN A 216 -18.72 25.44 13.88
CA ASN A 216 -18.47 26.72 13.20
C ASN A 216 -19.18 27.93 13.85
N GLY A 217 -19.66 27.78 15.09
CA GLY A 217 -20.41 28.82 15.81
C GLY A 217 -21.75 29.11 15.13
N ASP A 218 -22.13 30.38 15.00
CA ASP A 218 -23.42 30.75 14.40
C ASP A 218 -23.42 30.72 12.86
N ARG A 219 -22.33 30.28 12.23
CA ARG A 219 -22.21 30.26 10.76
C ARG A 219 -22.99 29.13 10.10
N HIS A 220 -23.27 28.03 10.80
CA HIS A 220 -23.90 26.83 10.22
C HIS A 220 -25.17 27.12 9.41
N ALA A 221 -26.05 27.98 9.94
CA ALA A 221 -27.31 28.30 9.30
C ALA A 221 -27.08 29.15 8.03
N THR A 222 -26.13 30.07 8.07
CA THR A 222 -25.79 30.93 6.93
C THR A 222 -25.18 30.10 5.80
N GLU A 223 -24.28 29.16 6.13
CA GLU A 223 -23.65 28.26 5.16
C GLU A 223 -24.69 27.39 4.45
N LEU A 224 -25.59 26.73 5.20
CA LEU A 224 -26.62 25.90 4.57
C LEU A 224 -27.68 26.70 3.80
N CYS A 225 -28.02 27.91 4.22
CA CYS A 225 -28.92 28.78 3.47
C CYS A 225 -28.28 29.26 2.14
N ARG A 226 -26.97 29.52 2.11
CA ARG A 226 -26.26 29.86 0.86
C ARG A 226 -26.09 28.64 -0.05
N LEU A 227 -25.81 27.49 0.54
CA LEU A 227 -25.76 26.22 -0.16
C LEU A 227 -27.12 25.91 -0.80
N SER A 228 -28.22 26.02 -0.06
CA SER A 228 -29.57 25.71 -0.57
C SER A 228 -29.95 26.56 -1.78
N LEU A 229 -29.64 27.86 -1.75
CA LEU A 229 -29.82 28.76 -2.90
C LEU A 229 -28.93 28.36 -4.09
N THR A 230 -27.72 27.89 -3.83
CA THR A 230 -26.78 27.45 -4.87
C THR A 230 -27.26 26.14 -5.51
N LEU A 231 -27.73 25.19 -4.72
CA LEU A 231 -28.33 23.95 -5.18
C LEU A 231 -29.57 24.22 -6.04
N LEU A 232 -30.49 25.08 -5.59
CA LEU A 232 -31.67 25.47 -6.38
C LEU A 232 -31.30 26.06 -7.75
N LYS A 233 -30.27 26.91 -7.81
CA LYS A 233 -29.77 27.47 -9.08
C LYS A 233 -29.13 26.41 -9.97
N ALA A 234 -28.41 25.46 -9.39
CA ALA A 234 -27.81 24.36 -10.13
C ALA A 234 -28.90 23.44 -10.72
N THR A 235 -29.90 23.09 -9.91
CA THR A 235 -31.06 22.27 -10.31
C THR A 235 -31.87 22.93 -11.43
N ALA A 236 -32.06 24.25 -11.39
CA ALA A 236 -32.78 24.97 -12.44
C ALA A 236 -32.11 24.87 -13.83
N ASN A 237 -30.79 24.67 -13.87
CA ASN A 237 -30.03 24.49 -15.11
C ASN A 237 -29.76 23.01 -15.43
N PHE A 238 -30.18 22.10 -14.54
CA PHE A 238 -29.92 20.67 -14.68
C PHE A 238 -30.92 20.04 -15.65
N LYS A 239 -30.41 19.25 -16.60
CA LYS A 239 -31.24 18.52 -17.56
C LYS A 239 -31.14 17.02 -17.32
N ILE A 240 -32.29 16.36 -17.29
CA ILE A 240 -32.38 14.91 -17.19
C ILE A 240 -32.03 14.32 -18.56
N ALA A 241 -30.94 13.54 -18.66
CA ALA A 241 -30.42 13.07 -19.94
C ALA A 241 -31.45 12.30 -20.80
N HIS A 242 -32.25 11.45 -20.16
CA HIS A 242 -33.30 10.65 -20.82
C HIS A 242 -34.64 11.39 -20.98
N LYS A 243 -34.79 12.58 -20.35
CA LYS A 243 -36.01 13.43 -20.41
C LYS A 243 -35.65 14.92 -20.37
N PRO A 244 -35.04 15.47 -21.44
CA PRO A 244 -34.47 16.82 -21.43
C PRO A 244 -35.52 17.94 -21.33
N GLU A 245 -36.78 17.65 -21.65
CA GLU A 245 -37.90 18.60 -21.61
C GLU A 245 -38.58 18.68 -20.23
N GLU A 246 -38.30 17.73 -19.33
CA GLU A 246 -38.89 17.70 -18.00
C GLU A 246 -38.03 18.51 -17.02
N PRO A 247 -38.53 19.63 -16.45
CA PRO A 247 -37.76 20.42 -15.50
C PRO A 247 -37.61 19.66 -14.18
N LEU A 248 -36.38 19.57 -13.68
CA LEU A 248 -36.13 18.98 -12.38
C LEU A 248 -36.62 19.92 -11.27
N GLN A 249 -37.56 19.46 -10.46
CA GLN A 249 -38.08 20.19 -9.31
C GLN A 249 -37.57 19.59 -8.01
N MET A 250 -37.16 20.46 -7.09
CA MET A 250 -36.63 20.05 -5.79
C MET A 250 -37.29 20.77 -4.64
N ARG A 251 -37.42 20.05 -3.53
CA ARG A 251 -37.79 20.59 -2.22
C ARG A 251 -36.57 20.58 -1.32
N LEU A 252 -36.31 21.71 -0.65
CA LEU A 252 -35.23 21.86 0.30
C LEU A 252 -35.83 22.35 1.62
N GLY A 253 -35.52 21.66 2.71
CA GLY A 253 -35.89 22.04 4.07
C GLY A 253 -34.64 22.21 4.92
N VAL A 254 -34.53 23.34 5.63
CA VAL A 254 -33.44 23.58 6.59
C VAL A 254 -34.02 23.64 7.98
N HIS A 255 -33.42 22.88 8.90
CA HIS A 255 -33.73 22.95 10.32
C HIS A 255 -32.45 23.26 11.10
N SER A 256 -32.57 24.07 12.16
CA SER A 256 -31.46 24.37 13.07
C SER A 256 -31.85 23.97 14.47
N GLY A 257 -30.96 23.25 15.15
CA GLY A 257 -31.23 22.70 16.46
C GLY A 257 -30.08 21.82 16.93
N PRO A 258 -30.15 21.33 18.19
CA PRO A 258 -29.15 20.41 18.70
C PRO A 258 -29.29 19.02 18.07
N VAL A 259 -28.18 18.35 17.80
CA VAL A 259 -28.15 16.95 17.33
C VAL A 259 -27.07 16.15 18.06
N VAL A 260 -27.12 14.83 17.92
CA VAL A 260 -26.08 13.92 18.39
C VAL A 260 -25.48 13.26 17.15
N ALA A 261 -24.15 13.17 17.07
CA ALA A 261 -23.48 12.49 15.97
C ALA A 261 -22.50 11.46 16.50
N GLY A 262 -22.27 10.38 15.75
CA GLY A 262 -21.33 9.33 16.15
C GLY A 262 -21.05 8.34 15.04
N VAL A 263 -20.09 7.43 15.30
CA VAL A 263 -19.76 6.36 14.37
C VAL A 263 -20.57 5.11 14.69
N VAL A 264 -21.28 4.59 13.70
CA VAL A 264 -22.05 3.34 13.79
C VAL A 264 -21.38 2.27 12.94
N GLY A 265 -21.21 1.07 13.51
CA GLY A 265 -20.66 -0.10 12.82
C GLY A 265 -19.15 -0.28 13.01
N LEU A 266 -18.73 -1.52 13.29
CA LEU A 266 -17.31 -1.87 13.53
C LEU A 266 -16.54 -2.20 12.24
N ARG A 267 -17.19 -2.83 11.26
CA ARG A 267 -16.56 -3.25 9.99
C ARG A 267 -16.71 -2.22 8.87
N MET A 268 -17.83 -1.50 8.86
CA MET A 268 -18.13 -0.42 7.92
C MET A 268 -18.57 0.78 8.75
N PRO A 269 -17.62 1.55 9.30
CA PRO A 269 -17.93 2.71 10.13
C PRO A 269 -18.61 3.78 9.30
N ARG A 270 -19.76 4.27 9.79
CA ARG A 270 -20.54 5.35 9.18
C ARG A 270 -20.73 6.46 10.18
N TYR A 271 -20.52 7.70 9.77
CA TYR A 271 -20.79 8.84 10.61
C TYR A 271 -22.27 9.23 10.47
N CYS A 272 -23.04 9.00 11.55
CA CYS A 272 -24.48 9.17 11.56
C CYS A 272 -24.89 10.34 12.48
N LEU A 273 -26.01 10.98 12.12
CA LEU A 273 -26.76 11.93 12.96
C LEU A 273 -28.01 11.27 13.55
#